data_AF-A0A7G5CFI6-F1
#
_entry.id   AF-A0A7G5CFI6-F1
#
_cell.length_a   1.000
_cell.length_b   1.000
_cell.length_c   1.000
_cell.angle_alpha   90.00
_cell.angle_beta   90.00
_cell.angle_gamma   90.00
#
_symmetry.space_group_name_H-M   'P 1'
#
loop_
_entity.id
_entity.type
_entity.pdbx_description
1 polymer ?
#
loop_
_entity_poly.entity_id
_entity_poly.type
_entity_poly.pdbx_seq_one_letter_code
_entity_poly.pdbx_strand_id
1 'polypeptide(L)'
;SIVVAPSQTLSNREYYMLRNTAIKVIKHFGIVGECNIQYALNPNSEEFYIIEVNARLSRSSALASKATGYPLAYVAAKLSLGIPLPVIKNSVTGVTTACFEPSLDYCVVKIPRWDLAKFNRVSTKIGSSMKSVG
;
A
#
# COMPACT_ATOMS: atom_id res chain seq x y z
N SER A 1 1.74 -12.63 -4.84
CA SER A 1 3.16 -12.51 -4.51
C SER A 1 3.37 -12.58 -3.01
N ILE A 2 4.54 -13.03 -2.58
CA ILE A 2 5.02 -12.80 -1.21
C ILE A 2 5.45 -11.33 -1.15
N VAL A 3 5.05 -10.61 -0.11
CA VAL A 3 5.30 -9.17 0.04
C VAL A 3 5.77 -8.88 1.46
N VAL A 4 6.70 -7.94 1.60
CA VAL A 4 7.25 -7.49 2.89
C VAL A 4 6.98 -6.00 3.08
N ALA A 5 6.72 -5.58 4.32
CA ALA A 5 6.68 -4.18 4.73
C ALA A 5 7.60 -3.95 5.95
N PRO A 6 8.37 -2.84 6.00
CA PRO A 6 8.53 -1.81 4.95
C PRO A 6 9.42 -2.29 3.77
N SER A 7 9.71 -1.41 2.79
CA SER A 7 10.65 -1.71 1.70
C SER A 7 12.07 -1.93 2.25
N GLN A 8 12.78 -2.94 1.73
CA GLN A 8 14.07 -3.38 2.31
C GLN A 8 15.30 -2.99 1.48
N THR A 9 15.16 -2.88 0.17
CA THR A 9 16.31 -2.77 -0.76
C THR A 9 16.37 -1.44 -1.50
N LEU A 10 15.57 -0.46 -1.08
CA LEU A 10 15.60 0.88 -1.66
C LEU A 10 16.61 1.72 -0.89
N SER A 11 17.47 2.43 -1.61
CA SER A 11 18.18 3.56 -1.05
C SER A 11 17.21 4.66 -0.63
N ASN A 12 17.66 5.54 0.26
CA ASN A 12 16.87 6.70 0.68
C ASN A 12 16.45 7.55 -0.53
N ARG A 13 17.33 7.70 -1.53
CA ARG A 13 17.06 8.49 -2.74
C ARG A 13 15.92 7.89 -3.56
N GLU A 14 15.96 6.58 -3.81
CA GLU A 14 14.91 5.87 -4.54
C GLU A 14 13.58 5.92 -3.80
N TYR A 15 13.59 5.72 -2.47
CA TYR A 15 12.38 5.80 -1.65
C TYR A 15 11.70 7.16 -1.76
N TYR A 16 12.46 8.25 -1.60
CA TYR A 16 11.91 9.61 -1.70
C TYR A 16 11.52 9.99 -3.14
N MET A 17 12.22 9.48 -4.15
CA MET A 17 11.84 9.64 -5.56
C MET A 17 10.44 9.04 -5.82
N LEU A 18 10.21 7.80 -5.39
CA LEU A 18 8.92 7.12 -5.54
C LEU A 18 7.83 7.79 -4.68
N ARG A 19 8.12 8.14 -3.43
CA ARG A 19 7.20 8.86 -2.53
C ARG A 19 6.74 10.19 -3.12
N ASN A 20 7.67 11.01 -3.60
CA ASN A 20 7.35 12.32 -4.18
C ASN A 20 6.53 12.17 -5.46
N THR A 21 6.83 11.16 -6.27
CA THR A 21 6.06 10.85 -7.47
C THR A 21 4.63 10.44 -7.11
N ALA A 22 4.44 9.59 -6.10
CA ALA A 22 3.13 9.19 -5.63
C ALA A 22 2.28 10.41 -5.26
N ILE A 23 2.82 11.29 -4.41
CA ILE A 23 2.11 12.50 -3.97
C ILE A 23 1.73 13.40 -5.15
N LYS A 24 2.63 13.58 -6.13
CA LYS A 24 2.34 14.38 -7.34
C LYS A 24 1.21 13.79 -8.17
N VAL A 25 1.24 12.48 -8.42
CA VAL A 25 0.25 11.76 -9.24
C VAL A 25 -1.14 11.83 -8.58
N ILE A 26 -1.22 11.55 -7.28
CA ILE A 26 -2.50 11.54 -6.55
C ILE A 26 -3.10 12.94 -6.47
N LYS A 27 -2.27 13.98 -6.27
CA LYS A 27 -2.71 15.39 -6.36
C LYS A 27 -3.23 15.75 -7.74
N HIS A 28 -2.55 15.31 -8.79
CA HIS A 28 -2.97 15.58 -10.17
C HIS A 28 -4.33 14.94 -10.50
N PHE A 29 -4.58 13.73 -10.00
CA PHE A 29 -5.89 13.06 -10.15
C PHE A 29 -6.99 13.62 -9.24
N GLY A 30 -6.67 14.49 -8.28
CA GLY A 30 -7.67 15.07 -7.36
C GLY A 30 -8.32 14.04 -6.41
N ILE A 31 -7.61 12.96 -6.07
CA ILE A 31 -8.15 11.91 -5.21
C ILE A 31 -8.25 12.41 -3.77
N VAL A 32 -9.44 12.32 -3.19
CA VAL A 32 -9.71 12.61 -1.76
C VAL A 32 -10.09 11.31 -1.05
N GLY A 33 -9.27 10.88 -0.10
CA GLY A 33 -9.44 9.62 0.61
C GLY A 33 -8.16 8.79 0.58
N GLU A 34 -8.27 7.52 0.23
CA GLU A 34 -7.14 6.58 0.12
C GLU A 34 -7.04 5.99 -1.28
N CYS A 35 -5.81 5.65 -1.67
CA CYS A 35 -5.51 4.99 -2.92
C CYS A 35 -4.24 4.13 -2.80
N ASN A 36 -4.09 3.19 -3.73
CA ASN A 36 -2.88 2.38 -3.88
C ASN A 36 -2.22 2.67 -5.23
N ILE A 37 -0.93 2.96 -5.22
CA ILE A 37 -0.10 3.15 -6.42
C ILE A 37 0.95 2.04 -6.51
N GLN A 38 1.24 1.59 -7.73
CA GLN A 38 2.21 0.52 -7.99
C GLN A 38 3.29 0.99 -8.97
N TYR A 39 4.51 0.53 -8.72
CA TYR A 39 5.70 0.87 -9.49
C TYR A 39 6.46 -0.39 -9.92
N ALA A 40 7.20 -0.28 -11.02
CA ALA A 40 8.31 -1.17 -11.34
C ALA A 40 9.59 -0.32 -11.37
N LEU A 41 10.57 -0.66 -10.53
CA LEU A 41 11.88 -0.01 -10.47
C LEU A 41 12.94 -0.95 -11.05
N ASN A 42 13.81 -0.42 -11.92
CA ASN A 42 14.94 -1.16 -12.46
C ASN A 42 15.92 -1.50 -11.31
N PRO A 43 16.37 -2.76 -11.13
CA PRO A 43 17.27 -3.11 -10.03
C PRO A 43 18.70 -2.56 -10.18
N ASN A 44 19.06 -2.06 -11.37
CA ASN A 44 20.41 -1.57 -11.69
C ASN A 44 20.46 -0.07 -11.99
N SER A 45 19.35 0.65 -11.92
CA SER A 45 19.25 2.08 -12.21
C SER A 45 18.05 2.71 -11.50
N GLU A 46 17.93 4.04 -11.53
CA GLU A 46 16.75 4.73 -10.98
C GLU A 46 15.58 4.83 -11.97
N GLU A 47 15.67 4.13 -13.10
CA GLU A 47 14.57 4.08 -14.05
C GLU A 47 13.38 3.35 -13.42
N PHE A 48 12.22 4.01 -13.39
CA PHE A 48 11.01 3.41 -12.88
C PHE A 48 9.80 3.75 -13.75
N TYR A 49 8.80 2.88 -13.68
CA TYR A 49 7.53 3.02 -14.35
C TYR A 49 6.39 2.98 -13.33
N ILE A 50 5.39 3.84 -13.52
CA ILE A 50 4.11 3.73 -12.81
C ILE A 50 3.30 2.65 -13.54
N ILE A 51 2.84 1.65 -12.80
CA ILE A 51 2.06 0.54 -13.36
C ILE A 51 0.58 0.88 -13.35
N GLU A 52 0.04 1.24 -12.18
CA GLU A 52 -1.36 1.61 -12.02
C GLU A 52 -1.60 2.43 -10.75
N VAL A 53 -2.78 3.07 -10.70
CA VAL A 53 -3.34 3.69 -9.50
C VAL A 53 -4.74 3.14 -9.28
N ASN A 54 -4.98 2.58 -8.09
CA ASN A 54 -6.30 2.19 -7.62
C ASN A 54 -6.83 3.28 -6.68
N ALA A 55 -7.76 4.10 -7.16
CA ALA A 55 -8.39 5.20 -6.41
C ALA A 55 -9.48 4.71 -5.43
N ARG A 56 -9.13 3.72 -4.60
CA ARG A 56 -10.01 3.13 -3.57
C ARG A 56 -9.18 2.28 -2.60
N LEU A 57 -9.83 1.89 -1.50
CA LEU A 57 -9.35 0.84 -0.63
C LEU A 57 -9.10 -0.46 -1.40
N SER A 58 -8.03 -1.14 -1.04
CA SER A 58 -7.54 -2.35 -1.68
C SER A 58 -7.17 -3.42 -0.65
N ARG A 59 -6.92 -4.64 -1.13
CA ARG A 59 -6.32 -5.70 -0.30
C ARG A 59 -4.97 -5.27 0.29
N SER A 60 -4.22 -4.45 -0.44
CA SER A 60 -2.96 -3.85 0.03
C SER A 60 -3.21 -2.81 1.13
N SER A 61 -4.28 -2.03 1.05
CA SER A 61 -4.67 -1.07 2.09
C SER A 61 -5.04 -1.77 3.40
N ALA A 62 -5.77 -2.90 3.32
CA ALA A 62 -6.07 -3.73 4.49
C ALA A 62 -4.80 -4.31 5.12
N LEU A 63 -3.88 -4.83 4.31
CA LEU A 63 -2.57 -5.31 4.77
C LEU A 63 -1.77 -4.18 5.43
N ALA A 64 -1.69 -3.00 4.80
CA ALA A 64 -0.97 -1.85 5.33
C ALA A 64 -1.56 -1.37 6.66
N SER A 65 -2.89 -1.36 6.79
CA SER A 65 -3.56 -0.99 8.05
C SER A 65 -3.21 -1.95 9.19
N LYS A 66 -3.12 -3.26 8.89
CA LYS A 66 -2.69 -4.26 9.88
C LYS A 66 -1.20 -4.18 10.17
N ALA A 67 -0.38 -3.92 9.16
CA ALA A 67 1.06 -3.81 9.30
C ALA A 67 1.50 -2.56 10.08
N THR A 68 0.72 -1.49 10.05
CA THR A 68 1.09 -0.19 10.66
C THR A 68 0.27 0.18 11.88
N GLY A 69 -0.86 -0.48 12.11
CA GLY A 69 -1.88 -0.04 13.06
C GLY A 69 -2.64 1.22 12.61
N TYR A 70 -2.33 1.79 11.44
CA TYR A 70 -3.00 2.98 10.92
C TYR A 70 -4.31 2.60 10.21
N PRO A 71 -5.50 3.04 10.68
CA PRO A 71 -6.76 2.57 10.14
C PRO A 71 -7.15 3.33 8.86
N LEU A 72 -6.54 2.96 7.72
CA LEU A 72 -6.69 3.68 6.44
C LEU A 72 -8.15 3.86 6.01
N ALA A 73 -8.98 2.83 6.15
CA ALA A 73 -10.39 2.91 5.78
C ALA A 73 -11.19 3.91 6.64
N TYR A 74 -10.91 3.95 7.95
CA TYR A 74 -11.54 4.89 8.87
C TYR A 74 -11.13 6.33 8.57
N VAL A 75 -9.83 6.55 8.35
CA VAL A 75 -9.30 7.88 8.01
C VAL A 75 -9.85 8.34 6.66
N ALA A 76 -9.86 7.47 5.64
CA ALA A 76 -10.42 7.78 4.33
C ALA A 76 -11.89 8.20 4.41
N ALA A 77 -12.70 7.49 5.20
CA ALA A 77 -14.11 7.85 5.39
C ALA A 77 -14.28 9.24 6.05
N LYS A 78 -13.42 9.60 7.00
CA LYS A 78 -13.42 10.95 7.62
C LYS A 78 -12.98 12.02 6.63
N LEU A 79 -11.98 11.74 5.79
CA LEU A 79 -11.56 12.65 4.71
C LEU A 79 -12.71 12.92 3.72
N SER A 80 -13.50 11.91 3.37
CA SER A 80 -14.68 12.07 2.51
C SER A 80 -15.77 12.96 3.11
N LEU A 81 -15.77 13.15 4.44
CA LEU A 81 -16.63 14.10 5.14
C LEU A 81 -16.02 15.51 5.27
N GLY A 82 -14.88 15.76 4.60
CA GLY A 82 -14.17 17.04 4.67
C GLY A 82 -13.36 17.25 5.95
N ILE A 83 -13.19 16.22 6.79
CA ILE A 83 -12.40 16.31 8.03
C ILE A 83 -10.93 16.10 7.67
N PRO A 84 -10.04 17.09 7.87
CA PRO A 84 -8.65 16.99 7.44
C PRO A 84 -7.80 16.13 8.39
N LEU A 85 -6.71 15.54 7.88
CA LEU A 85 -5.81 14.64 8.64
C LEU A 85 -5.35 15.18 10.01
N PRO A 86 -5.00 16.48 10.18
CA PRO A 86 -4.57 17.01 11.47
C PRO A 86 -5.66 17.03 12.55
N VAL A 87 -6.93 16.92 12.17
CA VAL A 87 -8.07 16.91 13.12
C VAL A 87 -8.40 15.49 13.58
N ILE A 88 -8.13 14.50 12.74
CA ILE A 88 -8.41 13.09 13.04
C ILE A 88 -7.37 12.61 14.07
N LYS A 89 -7.82 12.14 15.23
CA LYS A 89 -6.93 11.58 16.26
C LYS A 89 -6.39 10.21 15.85
N ASN A 90 -5.12 9.95 16.18
CA ASN A 90 -4.55 8.62 16.09
C ASN A 90 -5.08 7.75 17.25
N SER A 91 -5.85 6.71 16.92
CA SER A 91 -6.44 5.80 17.89
C SER A 91 -5.41 4.93 18.63
N VAL A 92 -4.20 4.76 18.09
CA VAL A 92 -3.16 3.92 18.70
C VAL A 92 -2.42 4.66 19.79
N THR A 93 -1.97 5.89 19.52
CA THR A 93 -1.18 6.69 20.48
C THR A 93 -2.06 7.55 21.40
N GLY A 94 -3.26 7.94 20.96
CA GLY A 94 -4.18 8.82 21.68
C GLY A 94 -3.74 10.29 21.79
N VAL A 95 -2.44 10.58 21.59
CA VAL A 95 -1.83 11.91 21.76
C VAL A 95 -1.40 12.57 20.45
N THR A 96 -1.34 11.81 19.34
CA THR A 96 -1.01 12.35 18.01
C THR A 96 -2.22 12.36 17.08
N THR A 97 -2.07 12.98 15.91
CA THR A 97 -3.09 13.04 14.86
C THR A 97 -2.84 11.97 13.80
N ALA A 98 -3.76 11.83 12.84
CA ALA A 98 -3.61 10.94 11.70
C ALA A 98 -2.67 11.53 10.62
N CYS A 99 -2.13 12.74 10.80
CA CYS A 99 -1.26 13.41 9.85
C CYS A 99 0.22 13.06 10.07
N PHE A 100 0.59 11.79 9.84
CA PHE A 100 1.96 11.31 9.95
C PHE A 100 2.18 10.08 9.04
N GLU A 101 3.45 9.73 8.83
CA GLU A 101 3.85 8.48 8.19
C GLU A 101 4.28 7.48 9.28
N PRO A 102 3.65 6.29 9.38
CA PRO A 102 4.06 5.28 10.35
C PRO A 102 5.50 4.81 10.13
N SER A 103 6.23 4.60 11.23
CA SER A 103 7.53 3.92 11.24
C SER A 103 7.40 2.59 11.95
N LEU A 104 8.08 1.56 11.44
CA LEU A 104 7.99 0.18 11.93
C LEU A 104 9.34 -0.29 12.44
N ASP A 105 9.34 -0.86 13.64
CA ASP A 105 10.48 -1.53 14.28
C ASP A 105 10.44 -3.07 14.09
N TYR A 106 9.57 -3.54 13.20
CA TYR A 106 9.42 -4.93 12.80
C TYR A 106 9.19 -5.07 11.30
N CYS A 107 9.37 -6.29 10.78
CA CYS A 107 9.03 -6.65 9.42
C CYS A 107 7.73 -7.45 9.38
N VAL A 108 6.85 -7.11 8.44
CA VAL A 108 5.61 -7.86 8.17
C VAL A 108 5.77 -8.63 6.88
N VAL A 109 5.47 -9.93 6.90
CA VAL A 109 5.52 -10.79 5.72
C VAL A 109 4.12 -11.29 5.38
N LYS A 110 3.67 -11.05 4.15
CA LYS A 110 2.43 -11.59 3.61
C LYS A 110 2.74 -12.68 2.59
N ILE A 111 2.22 -13.89 2.84
CA ILE A 111 2.30 -15.02 1.90
C ILE A 111 0.88 -15.32 1.42
N PRO A 112 0.61 -15.37 0.10
CA PRO A 112 -0.71 -15.79 -0.39
C PRO A 112 -0.97 -17.27 -0.11
N ARG A 113 -2.25 -17.62 0.03
CA ARG A 113 -2.72 -19.00 0.13
C ARG A 113 -3.29 -19.43 -1.21
N TRP A 114 -2.92 -20.63 -1.67
CA TRP A 114 -3.45 -21.25 -2.88
C TRP A 114 -4.09 -22.59 -2.54
N ASP A 115 -5.20 -22.90 -3.20
CA ASP A 115 -5.91 -24.17 -3.12
C ASP A 115 -6.05 -24.81 -4.52
N LEU A 116 -4.95 -24.82 -5.28
CA LEU A 116 -4.95 -25.27 -6.69
C LEU A 116 -5.18 -26.78 -6.84
N ALA A 117 -4.94 -27.56 -5.79
CA ALA A 117 -5.24 -29.00 -5.77
C ALA A 117 -6.74 -29.31 -5.98
N LYS A 118 -7.63 -28.34 -5.75
CA LYS A 118 -9.07 -28.48 -6.04
C LYS A 118 -9.40 -28.38 -7.53
N PHE A 119 -8.45 -27.97 -8.39
CA PHE A 119 -8.69 -27.60 -9.77
C PHE A 119 -7.72 -28.30 -10.75
N ASN A 120 -7.99 -29.56 -11.09
CA ASN A 120 -7.11 -30.41 -11.91
C ASN A 120 -6.82 -29.89 -13.32
N ARG A 121 -7.68 -29.02 -13.87
CA ARG A 121 -7.52 -28.43 -15.22
C ARG A 121 -6.85 -27.04 -15.21
N VAL A 122 -6.48 -26.53 -14.03
CA VAL A 122 -5.90 -25.19 -13.88
C VAL A 122 -4.39 -25.29 -13.73
N SER A 123 -3.66 -24.51 -14.52
CA SER A 123 -2.20 -24.42 -14.39
C SER A 123 -1.78 -23.93 -13.00
N THR A 124 -0.78 -24.59 -12.41
CA THR A 124 -0.19 -24.21 -11.12
C THR A 124 0.76 -23.01 -11.22
N LYS A 125 1.14 -22.59 -12.43
CA LYS A 125 2.00 -21.43 -12.65
C LYS A 125 1.29 -20.13 -12.25
N ILE A 126 2.00 -19.26 -11.55
CA ILE A 126 1.54 -17.92 -11.18
C ILE A 126 1.92 -16.88 -12.25
N GLY A 127 1.15 -15.80 -12.35
CA GLY A 127 1.39 -14.71 -13.30
C GLY A 127 0.65 -13.44 -12.86
N SER A 128 0.34 -12.55 -13.81
CA SER A 128 -0.40 -11.31 -13.55
C SER A 128 -1.83 -11.55 -13.05
N SER A 129 -2.49 -12.59 -13.56
CA SER A 129 -3.83 -12.98 -13.09
C SER A 129 -3.78 -13.71 -11.75
N MET A 130 -4.53 -13.21 -10.77
CA MET A 130 -4.55 -13.73 -9.42
C MET A 130 -5.22 -15.10 -9.34
N LYS A 131 -4.54 -16.06 -8.68
CA LYS A 131 -5.06 -17.41 -8.40
C LYS A 131 -5.13 -17.77 -6.92
N SER A 132 -4.61 -16.93 -6.04
CA SER A 132 -4.62 -17.18 -4.60
C SER A 132 -6.03 -16.95 -4.04
N VAL A 133 -6.41 -17.71 -3.01
CA VAL A 133 -7.69 -17.62 -2.31
C VAL A 133 -7.60 -16.85 -0.99
N GLY A 134 -6.37 -16.52 -0.56
CA GLY A 134 -6.04 -15.69 0.62
C GLY A 134 -4.68 -15.01 0.48
#